data_AF-A0A959F4P8-F1
#
_entry.id   AF-A0A959F4P8-F1
#
_cell.length_a   1.000
_cell.length_b   1.000
_cell.length_c   1.000
_cell.angle_alpha   90.00
_cell.angle_beta   90.00
_cell.angle_gamma   90.00
#
_symmetry.space_group_name_H-M   'P 1'
#
loop_
_entity.id
_entity.type
_entity.pdbx_description
1 polymer ?
#
loop_
_entity_poly.entity_id
_entity_poly.type
_entity_poly.pdbx_seq_one_letter_code
_entity_poly.pdbx_strand_id
1 'polypeptide(L)'
;MANWKFTDQYGKTYPALANSILNILVFDVAEGSSPVDGTSFSAPLNLSATGKTMKVLDAITGLSSIPMSGTVTTDDNTLTVKLSSTDDDDITAAVAKLIPLIGGDITQKAWISIDNTTPASATADDDPTTDEFDLNVTIAIGSGTGTLTTQIPMSIGLFTLKAEFENFGVQLSDLNFLAGGSDFSTFFPDTLPSSYYTPNTTTLNLLSMDLALNVSISPKVSVSVATASVSIGIVNIPLKPNALFLSPLAIWINLTNPTSSPTVTWGLDGSVNLYPYGKQSDPPASPPDFTFEFQMEMPTKQNPTFVVSGNFDNPDDQPVSTIISDLLDDGTFNTGIASTITLEKFDFNTAADTSSGTISEFSVDIAMSSTFGLFQTQSLDIKDFSISVSYES
;
A
#
# COMPACT_ATOMS: atom_id res chain seq x y z
N MET A 1 10.66 3.67 41.65
CA MET A 1 9.77 3.25 40.55
C MET A 1 9.82 1.74 40.50
N ALA A 2 8.68 1.10 40.26
CA ALA A 2 8.59 -0.34 40.04
C ALA A 2 8.35 -0.60 38.54
N ASN A 3 8.89 -1.71 38.04
CA ASN A 3 8.63 -2.18 36.68
C ASN A 3 7.28 -2.90 36.66
N TRP A 4 6.40 -2.56 35.73
CA TRP A 4 5.10 -3.18 35.55
C TRP A 4 4.92 -3.68 34.12
N LYS A 5 4.31 -4.85 33.94
CA LYS A 5 3.95 -5.41 32.63
C LYS A 5 2.48 -5.81 32.59
N PHE A 6 1.91 -5.82 31.39
CA PHE A 6 0.57 -6.38 31.17
C PHE A 6 0.50 -7.86 31.57
N THR A 7 1.55 -8.64 31.28
CA THR A 7 1.59 -10.06 31.62
C THR A 7 1.64 -10.33 33.13
N ASP A 8 2.15 -9.40 33.94
CA ASP A 8 2.16 -9.52 35.40
C ASP A 8 0.73 -9.51 35.98
N GLN A 9 -0.16 -8.72 35.36
CA GLN A 9 -1.54 -8.53 35.83
C GLN A 9 -2.54 -9.44 35.09
N TYR A 10 -2.40 -9.57 33.77
CA TYR A 10 -3.40 -10.20 32.91
C TYR A 10 -2.98 -11.58 32.37
N GLY A 11 -1.69 -11.94 32.42
CA GLY A 11 -1.15 -13.14 31.76
C GLY A 11 -1.74 -14.47 32.23
N LYS A 12 -2.28 -14.54 33.46
CA LYS A 12 -2.98 -15.75 33.94
C LYS A 12 -4.37 -15.93 33.33
N THR A 13 -5.05 -14.83 33.00
CA THR A 13 -6.40 -14.83 32.43
C THR A 13 -6.35 -14.86 30.90
N TYR A 14 -5.29 -14.30 30.31
CA TYR A 14 -5.05 -14.22 28.87
C TYR A 14 -3.68 -14.84 28.53
N PRO A 15 -3.57 -16.18 28.48
CA PRO A 15 -2.29 -16.88 28.33
C PRO A 15 -1.54 -16.57 27.03
N ALA A 16 -2.26 -16.31 25.93
CA ALA A 16 -1.67 -15.93 24.63
C ALA A 16 -0.85 -14.62 24.69
N LEU A 17 -1.01 -13.81 25.74
CA LEU A 17 -0.14 -12.65 25.97
C LEU A 17 1.34 -13.04 26.08
N ALA A 18 1.69 -14.29 26.38
CA ALA A 18 3.07 -14.77 26.37
C ALA A 18 3.77 -14.55 25.02
N ASN A 19 3.01 -14.55 23.92
CA ASN A 19 3.50 -14.37 22.54
C ASN A 19 3.27 -12.94 22.01
N SER A 20 2.69 -12.03 22.82
CA SER A 20 2.44 -10.63 22.44
C SER A 20 3.63 -9.71 22.72
N ILE A 21 3.71 -8.60 21.98
CA ILE A 21 4.55 -7.44 22.31
C ILE A 21 4.38 -7.01 23.77
N LEU A 22 3.16 -7.07 24.31
CA LEU A 22 2.85 -6.67 25.69
C LEU A 22 3.61 -7.49 26.74
N ASN A 23 4.13 -8.68 26.40
CA ASN A 23 4.97 -9.49 27.29
C ASN A 23 6.34 -8.87 27.56
N ILE A 24 6.86 -8.16 26.56
CA ILE A 24 8.21 -7.60 26.62
C ILE A 24 8.21 -6.16 27.11
N LEU A 25 7.15 -5.39 26.84
CA LEU A 25 7.03 -3.98 27.24
C LEU A 25 7.05 -3.82 28.77
N VAL A 26 7.91 -2.93 29.25
CA VAL A 26 8.02 -2.59 30.67
C VAL A 26 7.62 -1.13 30.87
N PHE A 27 6.72 -0.88 31.82
CA PHE A 27 6.28 0.46 32.20
C PHE A 27 6.78 0.86 33.59
N ASP A 28 7.17 2.13 33.73
CA ASP A 28 7.58 2.71 35.00
C ASP A 28 6.35 3.16 35.80
N VAL A 29 6.13 2.58 36.98
CA VAL A 29 5.01 2.95 37.85
C VAL A 29 5.48 3.30 39.26
N ALA A 30 4.64 4.05 40.00
CA ALA A 30 4.88 4.27 41.41
C ALA A 30 4.74 2.94 42.16
N GLU A 31 5.60 2.71 43.15
CA GLU A 31 5.61 1.47 43.92
C GLU A 31 4.26 1.27 44.62
N GLY A 32 3.66 0.10 44.43
CA GLY A 32 2.33 -0.22 44.99
C GLY A 32 1.14 0.41 44.25
N SER A 33 1.35 1.05 43.10
CA SER A 33 0.26 1.57 42.24
C SER A 33 0.05 0.72 40.99
N SER A 34 -1.18 0.73 40.48
CA SER A 34 -1.54 0.21 39.16
C SER A 34 -1.52 1.38 38.16
N PRO A 35 -0.98 1.20 36.93
CA PRO A 35 -1.11 2.20 35.87
C PRO A 35 -2.50 2.20 35.21
N VAL A 36 -3.34 1.23 35.55
CA VAL A 36 -4.73 1.11 35.08
C VAL A 36 -5.68 1.59 36.18
N ASP A 37 -6.51 2.59 35.85
CA ASP A 37 -7.62 3.09 36.66
C ASP A 37 -8.94 3.04 35.87
N GLY A 38 -9.85 2.16 36.29
CA GLY A 38 -11.02 1.79 35.49
C GLY A 38 -10.57 1.20 34.15
N THR A 39 -10.95 1.84 33.04
CA THR A 39 -10.52 1.48 31.68
C THR A 39 -9.37 2.33 31.17
N SER A 40 -8.88 3.30 31.94
CA SER A 40 -7.83 4.23 31.53
C SER A 40 -6.45 3.70 31.91
N PHE A 41 -5.47 3.90 31.04
CA PHE A 41 -4.06 3.58 31.30
C PHE A 41 -3.21 4.85 31.24
N SER A 42 -2.25 4.98 32.17
CA SER A 42 -1.19 5.98 32.09
C SER A 42 0.08 5.50 32.80
N ALA A 43 1.16 5.36 32.03
CA ALA A 43 2.50 5.14 32.55
C ALA A 43 3.56 5.39 31.45
N PRO A 44 4.78 5.82 31.81
CA PRO A 44 5.90 5.84 30.87
C PRO A 44 6.34 4.41 30.48
N LEU A 45 6.46 4.15 29.18
CA LEU A 45 7.15 2.98 28.64
C LEU A 45 8.65 3.14 28.86
N ASN A 46 9.27 2.23 29.62
CA ASN A 46 10.69 2.23 29.92
C ASN A 46 11.47 1.49 28.82
N LEU A 47 12.14 2.25 27.96
CA LEU A 47 12.89 1.70 26.82
C LEU A 47 14.12 0.90 27.27
N SER A 48 14.77 1.35 28.36
CA SER A 48 15.94 0.67 28.92
C SER A 48 15.59 -0.69 29.55
N ALA A 49 14.46 -0.76 30.28
CA ALA A 49 14.01 -1.97 30.96
C ALA A 49 13.37 -2.99 30.02
N THR A 50 12.75 -2.53 28.92
CA THR A 50 12.22 -3.38 27.85
C THR A 50 13.34 -4.15 27.11
N GLY A 51 14.59 -3.69 27.21
CA GLY A 51 15.78 -4.47 26.85
C GLY A 51 16.13 -4.38 25.36
N LYS A 52 16.67 -5.49 24.80
CA LYS A 52 17.24 -5.49 23.43
C LYS A 52 16.22 -5.12 22.35
N THR A 53 14.95 -5.37 22.59
CA THR A 53 13.87 -5.20 21.60
C THR A 53 13.55 -3.73 21.33
N MET A 54 13.83 -2.82 22.27
CA MET A 54 13.61 -1.38 22.10
C MET A 54 14.89 -0.60 21.83
N LYS A 55 16.01 -1.28 21.61
CA LYS A 55 17.30 -0.61 21.34
C LYS A 55 17.27 0.28 20.11
N VAL A 56 16.51 -0.09 19.09
CA VAL A 56 16.37 0.73 17.89
C VAL A 56 15.57 1.98 18.19
N LEU A 57 14.47 1.87 18.93
CA LEU A 57 13.65 3.01 19.30
C LEU A 57 14.35 3.96 20.28
N ASP A 58 15.04 3.42 21.30
CA ASP A 58 15.94 4.17 22.20
C ASP A 58 17.04 4.87 21.41
N ALA A 59 17.70 4.17 20.49
CA ALA A 59 18.71 4.72 19.59
C ALA A 59 18.18 5.85 18.69
N ILE A 60 16.96 5.69 18.16
CA ILE A 60 16.34 6.68 17.28
C ILE A 60 15.94 7.91 18.10
N THR A 61 15.19 7.71 19.19
CA THR A 61 14.60 8.82 19.96
C THR A 61 15.60 9.48 20.91
N GLY A 62 16.64 8.75 21.35
CA GLY A 62 17.53 9.17 22.44
C GLY A 62 16.84 9.24 23.81
N LEU A 63 15.65 8.65 23.94
CA LEU A 63 14.83 8.70 25.13
C LEU A 63 15.01 7.45 25.99
N SER A 64 15.02 7.62 27.31
CA SER A 64 15.02 6.49 28.25
C SER A 64 13.61 5.96 28.55
N SER A 65 12.60 6.83 28.42
CA SER A 65 11.20 6.51 28.63
C SER A 65 10.30 7.33 27.70
N ILE A 66 9.17 6.77 27.29
CA ILE A 66 8.14 7.46 26.49
C ILE A 66 6.83 7.47 27.28
N PRO A 67 6.28 8.64 27.66
CA PRO A 67 4.97 8.72 28.31
C PRO A 67 3.87 8.09 27.42
N MET A 68 3.12 7.12 27.95
CA MET A 68 2.02 6.48 27.23
C MET A 68 0.70 6.68 27.98
N SER A 69 -0.38 6.87 27.21
CA SER A 69 -1.76 6.88 27.72
C SER A 69 -2.68 6.09 26.80
N GLY A 70 -3.84 5.67 27.30
CA GLY A 70 -4.81 4.99 26.48
C GLY A 70 -5.85 4.25 27.27
N THR A 71 -6.38 3.18 26.67
CA THR A 71 -7.45 2.37 27.24
C THR A 71 -7.07 0.91 27.37
N VAL A 72 -7.54 0.29 28.45
CA VAL A 72 -7.47 -1.15 28.71
C VAL A 72 -8.88 -1.59 29.06
N THR A 73 -9.49 -2.43 28.22
CA THR A 73 -10.85 -2.94 28.42
C THR A 73 -10.85 -4.46 28.50
N THR A 74 -11.76 -5.00 29.31
CA THR A 74 -11.99 -6.44 29.44
C THR A 74 -13.46 -6.72 29.24
N ASP A 75 -13.88 -6.86 27.98
CA ASP A 75 -15.27 -7.08 27.59
C ASP A 75 -15.41 -8.41 26.88
N ASP A 76 -16.52 -9.14 27.11
CA ASP A 76 -16.82 -10.44 26.47
C ASP A 76 -15.64 -11.43 26.48
N ASN A 77 -14.94 -11.55 27.62
CA ASN A 77 -13.75 -12.38 27.80
C ASN A 77 -12.57 -12.04 26.86
N THR A 78 -12.48 -10.80 26.39
CA THR A 78 -11.41 -10.31 25.53
C THR A 78 -10.71 -9.15 26.22
N LEU A 79 -9.37 -9.16 26.24
CA LEU A 79 -8.56 -8.03 26.65
C LEU A 79 -8.24 -7.20 25.40
N THR A 80 -8.57 -5.91 25.43
CA THR A 80 -8.16 -4.96 24.40
C THR A 80 -7.33 -3.85 25.03
N VAL A 81 -6.15 -3.61 24.48
CA VAL A 81 -5.19 -2.61 24.95
C VAL A 81 -4.88 -1.68 23.78
N LYS A 82 -5.22 -0.40 23.93
CA LYS A 82 -4.93 0.65 22.94
C LYS A 82 -4.18 1.78 23.61
N LEU A 83 -2.89 1.92 23.32
CA LEU A 83 -2.02 2.94 23.91
C LEU A 83 -1.43 3.84 22.84
N SER A 84 -1.21 5.10 23.17
CA SER A 84 -0.48 6.07 22.35
C SER A 84 0.52 6.82 23.20
N SER A 85 1.65 7.19 22.61
CA SER A 85 2.56 8.14 23.23
C SER A 85 1.88 9.49 23.44
N THR A 86 2.35 10.20 24.46
CA THR A 86 1.96 11.57 24.80
C THR A 86 3.24 12.41 24.93
N ASP A 87 3.17 13.72 24.67
CA ASP A 87 4.34 14.60 24.52
C ASP A 87 5.30 14.13 23.41
N ASP A 88 4.77 14.13 22.19
CA ASP A 88 5.42 13.58 20.99
C ASP A 88 6.54 14.47 20.41
N ASP A 89 6.84 15.62 21.01
CA ASP A 89 7.80 16.61 20.48
C ASP A 89 9.21 16.04 20.35
N ASP A 90 9.67 15.29 21.35
CA ASP A 90 11.00 14.67 21.33
C ASP A 90 11.09 13.54 20.30
N ILE A 91 10.02 12.74 20.16
CA ILE A 91 9.92 11.69 19.14
C ILE A 91 9.96 12.34 17.74
N THR A 92 9.19 13.39 17.54
CA THR A 92 9.13 14.18 16.31
C THR A 92 10.50 14.75 15.96
N ALA A 93 11.15 15.42 16.91
CA ALA A 93 12.47 16.01 16.69
C ALA A 93 13.57 14.98 16.39
N ALA A 94 13.46 13.78 16.98
CA ALA A 94 14.40 12.69 16.74
C ALA A 94 14.21 12.07 15.35
N VAL A 95 12.97 11.74 14.98
CA VAL A 95 12.62 11.21 13.65
C VAL A 95 13.01 12.21 12.56
N ALA A 96 12.69 13.49 12.74
CA ALA A 96 13.01 14.57 11.80
C ALA A 96 14.53 14.73 11.57
N LYS A 97 15.39 14.34 12.52
CA LYS A 97 16.85 14.42 12.37
C LYS A 97 17.46 13.18 11.72
N LEU A 98 16.81 12.03 11.85
CA LEU A 98 17.42 10.75 11.54
C LEU A 98 17.06 10.19 10.18
N ILE A 99 15.87 10.50 9.65
CA ILE A 99 15.43 9.97 8.35
C ILE A 99 15.76 11.00 7.25
N PRO A 100 16.76 10.75 6.37
CA PRO A 100 17.31 11.81 5.51
C PRO A 100 16.37 12.41 4.47
N LEU A 101 15.28 11.74 4.09
CA LEU A 101 14.34 12.24 3.08
C LEU A 101 13.14 12.99 3.69
N ILE A 102 12.53 12.43 4.72
CA ILE A 102 11.36 13.04 5.39
C ILE A 102 11.74 13.89 6.61
N GLY A 103 13.04 14.11 6.82
CA GLY A 103 13.54 14.90 7.93
C GLY A 103 13.23 16.40 7.84
N GLY A 104 13.61 17.13 8.89
CA GLY A 104 13.43 18.58 8.98
C GLY A 104 11.96 18.99 8.90
N ASP A 105 11.68 20.02 8.08
CA ASP A 105 10.36 20.66 7.98
C ASP A 105 9.28 19.75 7.36
N ILE A 106 9.68 18.64 6.72
CA ILE A 106 8.76 17.64 6.17
C ILE A 106 8.07 16.86 7.31
N THR A 107 8.80 16.49 8.37
CA THR A 107 8.19 15.82 9.54
C THR A 107 7.42 16.82 10.39
N GLN A 108 6.11 16.67 10.49
CA GLN A 108 5.25 17.52 11.32
C GLN A 108 5.01 16.93 12.70
N LYS A 109 4.83 15.61 12.77
CA LYS A 109 4.55 14.90 14.02
C LYS A 109 5.02 13.45 13.90
N ALA A 110 5.59 12.90 14.95
CA ALA A 110 5.82 11.46 15.06
C ALA A 110 5.38 10.95 16.44
N TRP A 111 4.69 9.81 16.49
CA TRP A 111 4.19 9.21 17.73
C TRP A 111 4.17 7.69 17.63
N ILE A 112 3.97 7.05 18.76
CA ILE A 112 3.98 5.59 18.87
C ILE A 112 2.59 5.12 19.30
N SER A 113 2.09 4.03 18.71
CA SER A 113 0.86 3.39 19.12
C SER A 113 1.05 1.90 19.36
N ILE A 114 0.29 1.37 20.31
CA ILE A 114 0.20 -0.07 20.59
C ILE A 114 -1.28 -0.44 20.51
N ASP A 115 -1.63 -1.42 19.69
CA ASP A 115 -2.95 -2.06 19.69
C ASP A 115 -2.77 -3.56 19.88
N ASN A 116 -3.44 -4.11 20.88
CA ASN A 116 -3.46 -5.54 21.11
C ASN A 116 -4.87 -6.00 21.48
N THR A 117 -5.30 -7.10 20.89
CA THR A 117 -6.54 -7.79 21.26
C THR A 117 -6.24 -9.27 21.51
N THR A 118 -6.64 -9.75 22.69
CA THR A 118 -6.38 -11.12 23.14
C THR A 118 -7.61 -11.74 23.80
N PRO A 119 -8.22 -12.78 23.21
CA PRO A 119 -9.32 -13.54 23.84
C PRO A 119 -8.80 -14.42 24.99
N ALA A 120 -9.59 -14.59 26.06
CA ALA A 120 -9.26 -15.48 27.18
C ALA A 120 -9.28 -16.97 26.79
N SER A 121 -9.93 -17.31 25.67
CA SER A 121 -9.92 -18.66 25.10
C SER A 121 -8.59 -19.00 24.40
N ALA A 122 -7.78 -18.00 24.04
CA ALA A 122 -6.49 -18.20 23.39
C ALA A 122 -5.45 -18.68 24.42
N THR A 123 -4.72 -19.72 24.07
CA THR A 123 -3.75 -20.39 24.93
C THR A 123 -2.35 -19.83 24.74
N ALA A 124 -1.39 -20.25 25.58
CA ALA A 124 0.00 -19.84 25.44
C ALA A 124 0.69 -20.40 24.17
N ASP A 125 0.06 -21.37 23.51
CA ASP A 125 0.52 -21.93 22.24
C ASP A 125 -0.08 -21.17 21.03
N ASP A 126 -1.06 -20.28 21.27
CA ASP A 126 -1.69 -19.45 20.25
C ASP A 126 -1.04 -18.05 20.20
N ASP A 127 -1.05 -17.44 19.02
CA ASP A 127 -0.69 -16.03 18.85
C ASP A 127 -1.86 -15.11 19.25
N PRO A 128 -1.60 -13.88 19.71
CA PRO A 128 -2.65 -12.88 19.93
C PRO A 128 -3.41 -12.58 18.63
N THR A 129 -4.71 -12.28 18.73
CA THR A 129 -5.54 -12.03 17.53
C THR A 129 -5.19 -10.73 16.81
N THR A 130 -4.65 -9.76 17.54
CA THR A 130 -4.10 -8.51 16.99
C THR A 130 -2.93 -8.12 17.87
N ASP A 131 -1.75 -7.88 17.28
CA ASP A 131 -0.56 -7.45 17.99
C ASP A 131 0.20 -6.44 17.10
N GLU A 132 0.04 -5.16 17.40
CA GLU A 132 0.59 -4.06 16.61
C GLU A 132 1.38 -3.11 17.51
N PHE A 133 2.58 -2.75 17.07
CA PHE A 133 3.39 -1.72 17.70
C PHE A 133 3.99 -0.79 16.66
N ASP A 134 3.36 0.37 16.45
CA ASP A 134 3.62 1.23 15.31
C ASP A 134 4.35 2.51 15.69
N LEU A 135 5.27 2.92 14.80
CA LEU A 135 5.74 4.29 14.67
C LEU A 135 4.92 4.96 13.57
N ASN A 136 4.25 6.04 13.95
CA ASN A 136 3.49 6.88 13.05
C ASN A 136 4.22 8.20 12.84
N VAL A 137 4.27 8.68 11.61
CA VAL A 137 4.94 9.92 11.22
C VAL A 137 4.01 10.70 10.28
N THR A 138 3.45 11.79 10.76
CA THR A 138 2.78 12.77 9.90
C THR A 138 3.83 13.64 9.21
N ILE A 139 3.75 13.69 7.88
CA ILE A 139 4.56 14.52 7.02
C ILE A 139 3.71 15.61 6.37
N ALA A 140 4.34 16.75 6.05
CA ALA A 140 3.78 17.78 5.19
C ALA A 140 4.37 17.65 3.78
N ILE A 141 3.50 17.57 2.78
CA ILE A 141 3.87 17.55 1.36
C ILE A 141 3.03 18.63 0.67
N GLY A 142 3.70 19.64 0.11
CA GLY A 142 3.03 20.79 -0.50
C GLY A 142 2.10 21.50 0.51
N SER A 143 0.81 21.55 0.20
CA SER A 143 -0.21 22.18 1.07
C SER A 143 -0.96 21.21 1.99
N GLY A 144 -0.68 19.91 1.90
CA GLY A 144 -1.38 18.88 2.68
C GLY A 144 -0.47 18.15 3.66
N THR A 145 -1.08 17.31 4.49
CA THR A 145 -0.40 16.36 5.37
C THR A 145 -0.83 14.93 5.10
N GLY A 146 0.07 13.96 5.23
CA GLY A 146 -0.29 12.54 5.31
C GLY A 146 0.48 11.82 6.39
N THR A 147 0.01 10.63 6.79
CA THR A 147 0.59 9.85 7.87
C THR A 147 1.21 8.58 7.33
N LEU A 148 2.52 8.46 7.52
CA LEU A 148 3.30 7.24 7.31
C LEU A 148 3.22 6.39 8.57
N THR A 149 2.95 5.10 8.42
CA THR A 149 2.93 4.14 9.51
C THR A 149 3.90 3.01 9.22
N THR A 150 4.55 2.50 10.26
CA THR A 150 5.36 1.28 10.21
C THR A 150 5.28 0.56 11.54
N GLN A 151 5.33 -0.77 11.49
CA GLN A 151 5.65 -1.55 12.68
C GLN A 151 7.07 -1.22 13.11
N ILE A 152 7.25 -0.90 14.40
CA ILE A 152 8.55 -0.49 14.93
C ILE A 152 9.57 -1.61 14.67
N PRO A 153 10.73 -1.30 14.06
CA PRO A 153 11.78 -2.28 13.88
C PRO A 153 12.31 -2.76 15.24
N MET A 154 11.82 -3.92 15.67
CA MET A 154 12.24 -4.58 16.91
C MET A 154 13.67 -5.16 16.84
N SER A 155 14.31 -5.06 15.67
CA SER A 155 15.68 -5.50 15.43
C SER A 155 16.41 -4.61 14.42
N ILE A 156 17.74 -4.70 14.41
CA ILE A 156 18.59 -4.15 13.33
C ILE A 156 18.16 -4.79 12.01
N GLY A 157 18.05 -4.01 10.93
CA GLY A 157 17.69 -4.54 9.62
C GLY A 157 16.91 -3.54 8.76
N LEU A 158 16.15 -4.10 7.83
CA LEU A 158 15.27 -3.39 6.90
C LEU A 158 13.87 -3.28 7.51
N PHE A 159 13.26 -2.10 7.41
CA PHE A 159 11.85 -1.87 7.73
C PHE A 159 11.26 -0.83 6.77
N THR A 160 9.93 -0.76 6.67
CA THR A 160 9.26 0.06 5.66
C THR A 160 8.26 1.02 6.32
N LEU A 161 8.45 2.33 6.13
CA LEU A 161 7.42 3.33 6.40
C LEU A 161 6.52 3.45 5.18
N LYS A 162 5.21 3.25 5.35
CA LYS A 162 4.23 3.28 4.26
C LYS A 162 3.08 4.24 4.58
N ALA A 163 2.61 4.96 3.57
CA ALA A 163 1.36 5.73 3.60
C ALA A 163 0.58 5.51 2.33
N GLU A 164 -0.74 5.40 2.48
CA GLU A 164 -1.71 5.50 1.39
C GLU A 164 -2.45 6.84 1.53
N PHE A 165 -2.72 7.49 0.42
CA PHE A 165 -3.26 8.84 0.36
C PHE A 165 -4.51 8.86 -0.51
N GLU A 166 -5.58 9.46 -0.01
CA GLU A 166 -6.81 9.67 -0.77
C GLU A 166 -6.91 11.14 -1.19
N ASN A 167 -7.05 11.41 -2.50
CA ASN A 167 -7.26 12.75 -3.07
C ASN A 167 -6.20 13.80 -2.67
N PHE A 168 -4.96 13.38 -2.47
CA PHE A 168 -3.88 14.25 -2.03
C PHE A 168 -3.19 14.93 -3.22
N GLY A 169 -3.68 16.11 -3.61
CA GLY A 169 -3.12 16.86 -4.75
C GLY A 169 -1.67 17.30 -4.50
N VAL A 170 -0.78 17.02 -5.46
CA VAL A 170 0.65 17.36 -5.40
C VAL A 170 1.14 18.02 -6.68
N GLN A 171 2.18 18.82 -6.55
CA GLN A 171 3.07 19.18 -7.64
C GLN A 171 4.31 18.29 -7.61
N LEU A 172 4.95 18.05 -8.76
CA LEU A 172 6.19 17.26 -8.79
C LEU A 172 7.29 17.86 -7.91
N SER A 173 7.33 19.20 -7.78
CA SER A 173 8.26 19.88 -6.87
C SER A 173 8.02 19.57 -5.40
N ASP A 174 6.79 19.20 -5.01
CA ASP A 174 6.48 18.80 -3.63
C ASP A 174 7.18 17.49 -3.26
N LEU A 175 7.63 16.71 -4.26
CA LEU A 175 8.34 15.44 -4.09
C LEU A 175 9.86 15.59 -4.20
N ASN A 176 10.40 16.81 -4.33
CA ASN A 176 11.85 17.05 -4.43
C ASN A 176 12.65 16.51 -3.23
N PHE A 177 12.03 16.37 -2.06
CA PHE A 177 12.68 15.79 -0.88
C PHE A 177 13.07 14.31 -1.10
N LEU A 178 12.40 13.58 -2.00
CA LEU A 178 12.72 12.20 -2.35
C LEU A 178 13.94 12.06 -3.28
N ALA A 179 14.37 13.17 -3.89
CA ALA A 179 15.33 13.20 -4.98
C ALA A 179 16.77 13.53 -4.55
N GLY A 180 17.08 13.52 -3.25
CA GLY A 180 18.46 13.59 -2.73
C GLY A 180 19.27 14.81 -3.20
N GLY A 181 18.61 15.93 -3.50
CA GLY A 181 19.23 17.16 -4.01
C GLY A 181 19.08 17.41 -5.52
N SER A 182 18.37 16.54 -6.24
CA SER A 182 17.90 16.78 -7.62
C SER A 182 16.43 17.21 -7.62
N ASP A 183 15.93 17.73 -8.75
CA ASP A 183 14.50 17.94 -8.94
C ASP A 183 13.80 16.61 -9.26
N PHE A 184 12.73 16.28 -8.53
CA PHE A 184 11.98 15.04 -8.71
C PHE A 184 11.38 14.93 -10.12
N SER A 185 11.11 16.06 -10.76
CA SER A 185 10.64 16.13 -12.15
C SER A 185 11.59 15.45 -13.14
N THR A 186 12.88 15.29 -12.82
CA THR A 186 13.85 14.58 -13.66
C THR A 186 13.68 13.06 -13.64
N PHE A 187 12.98 12.55 -12.62
CA PHE A 187 12.64 11.13 -12.47
C PHE A 187 11.23 10.82 -12.94
N PHE A 188 10.41 11.85 -13.12
CA PHE A 188 9.09 11.72 -13.71
C PHE A 188 9.21 11.45 -15.21
N PRO A 189 8.41 10.54 -15.78
CA PRO A 189 8.51 10.18 -17.19
C PRO A 189 8.22 11.36 -18.13
N ASP A 190 9.19 11.67 -18.99
CA ASP A 190 9.10 12.67 -20.06
C ASP A 190 8.43 12.13 -21.33
N THR A 191 8.25 10.81 -21.41
CA THR A 191 7.67 10.06 -22.54
C THR A 191 6.17 9.81 -22.41
N LEU A 192 5.53 10.26 -21.31
CA LEU A 192 4.07 10.21 -21.22
C LEU A 192 3.45 10.92 -22.43
N PRO A 193 2.48 10.32 -23.12
CA PRO A 193 1.83 10.99 -24.22
C PRO A 193 1.24 12.31 -23.72
N SER A 194 1.64 13.42 -24.35
CA SER A 194 1.25 14.78 -23.98
C SER A 194 -0.27 15.02 -23.96
N SER A 195 -1.05 14.08 -24.50
CA SER A 195 -2.51 14.03 -24.45
C SER A 195 -3.09 13.64 -23.09
N TYR A 196 -2.35 12.98 -22.19
CA TYR A 196 -2.87 12.49 -20.91
C TYR A 196 -2.41 13.29 -19.68
N TYR A 197 -1.32 14.02 -19.82
CA TYR A 197 -0.88 14.98 -18.80
C TYR A 197 -0.65 16.33 -19.45
N THR A 198 -1.57 17.25 -19.21
CA THR A 198 -1.39 18.67 -19.54
C THR A 198 -1.34 19.43 -18.23
N PRO A 199 -0.19 20.00 -17.82
CA PRO A 199 0.00 20.63 -16.51
C PRO A 199 -1.02 21.71 -16.16
N ASN A 200 -1.69 22.30 -17.15
CA ASN A 200 -2.68 23.36 -16.96
C ASN A 200 -4.13 22.86 -16.81
N THR A 201 -4.40 21.57 -17.02
CA THR A 201 -5.78 21.01 -17.02
C THR A 201 -5.91 19.66 -16.32
N THR A 202 -4.83 19.10 -15.79
CA THR A 202 -4.83 17.81 -15.07
C THR A 202 -4.22 18.02 -13.69
N THR A 203 -4.74 17.29 -12.70
CA THR A 203 -4.23 17.31 -11.32
C THR A 203 -3.51 15.99 -11.05
N LEU A 204 -2.32 16.07 -10.46
CA LEU A 204 -1.61 14.91 -9.95
C LEU A 204 -2.01 14.70 -8.50
N ASN A 205 -2.42 13.48 -8.17
CA ASN A 205 -2.67 13.08 -6.79
C ASN A 205 -1.61 12.08 -6.35
N LEU A 206 -1.00 12.30 -5.19
CA LEU A 206 -0.21 11.25 -4.54
C LEU A 206 -1.19 10.18 -4.05
N LEU A 207 -0.97 8.94 -4.46
CA LEU A 207 -1.79 7.78 -4.09
C LEU A 207 -1.12 6.96 -2.98
N SER A 208 0.20 6.79 -3.06
CA SER A 208 0.97 6.11 -2.03
C SER A 208 2.41 6.61 -1.97
N MET A 209 3.03 6.43 -0.80
CA MET A 209 4.46 6.64 -0.61
C MET A 209 5.01 5.60 0.37
N ASP A 210 6.08 4.91 -0.05
CA ASP A 210 6.79 3.91 0.73
C ASP A 210 8.27 4.26 0.82
N LEU A 211 8.83 4.18 2.02
CA LEU A 211 10.26 4.36 2.28
C LEU A 211 10.80 3.11 2.96
N ALA A 212 11.67 2.36 2.27
CA ALA A 212 12.39 1.25 2.89
C ALA A 212 13.67 1.79 3.53
N LEU A 213 13.80 1.58 4.83
CA LEU A 213 14.85 2.12 5.68
C LEU A 213 15.72 1.00 6.23
N ASN A 214 17.04 1.20 6.20
CA ASN A 214 18.01 0.36 6.90
C ASN A 214 18.45 1.06 8.18
N VAL A 215 18.27 0.40 9.32
CA VAL A 215 18.87 0.85 10.60
C VAL A 215 20.13 0.05 10.89
N SER A 216 21.21 0.77 11.19
CA SER A 216 22.38 0.24 11.90
C SER A 216 22.57 0.99 13.22
N ILE A 217 22.97 0.28 14.28
CA ILE A 217 23.26 0.87 15.60
C ILE A 217 24.76 0.83 15.96
N SER A 218 25.61 0.33 15.07
CA SER A 218 27.06 0.17 15.33
C SER A 218 27.90 0.70 14.16
N PRO A 219 28.96 1.50 14.41
CA PRO A 219 29.45 2.01 15.71
C PRO A 219 28.65 3.21 16.26
N LYS A 220 27.67 3.72 15.49
CA LYS A 220 26.67 4.72 15.88
C LYS A 220 25.36 4.38 15.19
N VAL A 221 24.27 4.98 15.66
CA VAL A 221 22.96 4.90 15.01
C VAL A 221 23.03 5.61 13.66
N SER A 222 22.61 4.91 12.62
CA SER A 222 22.42 5.45 11.28
C SER A 222 21.17 4.84 10.67
N VAL A 223 20.28 5.69 10.16
CA VAL A 223 19.18 5.28 9.29
C VAL A 223 19.55 5.72 7.87
N SER A 224 19.54 4.78 6.93
CA SER A 224 19.68 5.09 5.51
C SER A 224 18.42 4.68 4.77
N VAL A 225 18.07 5.44 3.73
CA VAL A 225 16.95 5.07 2.86
C VAL A 225 17.48 4.16 1.75
N ALA A 226 17.02 2.92 1.73
CA ALA A 226 17.34 1.95 0.70
C ALA A 226 16.53 2.24 -0.57
N THR A 227 15.21 2.42 -0.41
CA THR A 227 14.29 2.72 -1.50
C THR A 227 13.26 3.75 -1.10
N ALA A 228 12.81 4.54 -2.06
CA ALA A 228 11.65 5.40 -1.97
C ALA A 228 10.73 5.11 -3.15
N SER A 229 9.52 4.63 -2.89
CA SER A 229 8.51 4.38 -3.92
C SER A 229 7.35 5.35 -3.74
N VAL A 230 6.87 5.92 -4.84
CA VAL A 230 5.67 6.77 -4.86
C VAL A 230 4.76 6.33 -5.99
N SER A 231 3.46 6.38 -5.76
CA SER A 231 2.46 6.24 -6.80
C SER A 231 1.73 7.58 -6.99
N ILE A 232 1.74 8.10 -8.22
CA ILE A 232 1.13 9.39 -8.58
C ILE A 232 0.00 9.12 -9.57
N GLY A 233 -1.23 9.37 -9.16
CA GLY A 233 -2.45 9.16 -9.94
C GLY A 233 -2.85 10.36 -10.77
N ILE A 234 -3.30 10.10 -12.00
CA ILE A 234 -4.12 11.00 -12.80
C ILE A 234 -5.55 10.46 -12.74
N VAL A 235 -6.42 11.13 -11.98
CA VAL A 235 -7.73 10.59 -11.58
C VAL A 235 -8.85 10.86 -12.60
N ASN A 236 -9.81 9.94 -12.67
CA ASN A 236 -11.09 10.05 -13.40
C ASN A 236 -10.96 10.56 -14.84
N ILE A 237 -10.00 10.03 -15.62
CA ILE A 237 -9.87 10.38 -17.04
C ILE A 237 -11.00 9.66 -17.80
N PRO A 238 -11.99 10.38 -18.37
CA PRO A 238 -13.00 9.74 -19.20
C PRO A 238 -12.34 9.29 -20.50
N LEU A 239 -12.41 7.99 -20.80
CA LEU A 239 -11.88 7.41 -22.05
C LEU A 239 -12.93 7.39 -23.15
N LYS A 240 -14.19 7.17 -22.76
CA LYS A 240 -15.37 7.33 -23.60
C LYS A 240 -16.42 8.09 -22.78
N PRO A 241 -17.13 9.08 -23.37
CA PRO A 241 -18.17 9.80 -22.65
C PRO A 241 -19.11 8.83 -21.92
N ASN A 242 -19.20 8.99 -20.60
CA ASN A 242 -20.08 8.28 -19.66
C ASN A 242 -19.86 6.76 -19.47
N ALA A 243 -19.32 6.02 -20.44
CA ALA A 243 -19.23 4.56 -20.34
C ALA A 243 -17.93 4.00 -19.77
N LEU A 244 -16.80 4.64 -20.10
CA LEU A 244 -15.48 4.09 -19.85
C LEU A 244 -14.65 5.08 -19.04
N PHE A 245 -14.27 4.67 -17.84
CA PHE A 245 -13.42 5.45 -16.95
C PHE A 245 -12.11 4.74 -16.73
N LEU A 246 -11.02 5.52 -16.76
CA LEU A 246 -9.75 5.09 -16.22
C LEU A 246 -9.76 5.40 -14.73
N SER A 247 -9.84 4.36 -13.89
CA SER A 247 -9.43 4.45 -12.48
C SER A 247 -7.98 4.92 -12.46
N PRO A 248 -7.55 5.74 -11.47
CA PRO A 248 -6.43 6.66 -11.65
C PRO A 248 -5.28 6.02 -12.40
N LEU A 249 -4.90 6.61 -13.54
CA LEU A 249 -3.68 6.19 -14.22
C LEU A 249 -2.55 6.54 -13.27
N ALA A 250 -2.05 5.52 -12.59
CA ALA A 250 -1.02 5.64 -11.60
C ALA A 250 0.33 5.48 -12.28
N ILE A 251 1.22 6.40 -11.96
CA ILE A 251 2.62 6.36 -12.32
C ILE A 251 3.33 5.98 -11.04
N TRP A 252 3.76 4.72 -10.94
CA TRP A 252 4.63 4.31 -9.86
C TRP A 252 6.07 4.62 -10.23
N ILE A 253 6.80 5.25 -9.30
CA ILE A 253 8.21 5.59 -9.42
C ILE A 253 8.91 5.01 -8.21
N ASN A 254 9.90 4.16 -8.44
CA ASN A 254 10.76 3.60 -7.41
C ASN A 254 12.20 4.10 -7.58
N LEU A 255 12.70 4.77 -6.55
CA LEU A 255 14.04 5.31 -6.43
C LEU A 255 14.85 4.41 -5.49
N THR A 256 15.87 3.74 -6.01
CA THR A 256 16.83 2.98 -5.18
C THR A 256 18.05 3.84 -4.87
N ASN A 257 18.56 3.77 -3.64
CA ASN A 257 19.64 4.62 -3.11
C ASN A 257 19.38 6.14 -3.32
N PRO A 258 18.18 6.65 -2.95
CA PRO A 258 17.75 8.02 -3.28
C PRO A 258 18.68 9.12 -2.76
N THR A 259 19.44 8.87 -1.69
CA THR A 259 20.30 9.87 -1.03
C THR A 259 21.76 9.88 -1.52
N SER A 260 22.16 8.98 -2.42
CA SER A 260 23.56 8.87 -2.85
C SER A 260 23.71 8.73 -4.36
N SER A 261 23.05 7.74 -4.95
CA SER A 261 23.11 7.43 -6.37
C SER A 261 21.75 6.90 -6.83
N PRO A 262 20.76 7.80 -6.97
CA PRO A 262 19.39 7.40 -7.30
C PRO A 262 19.37 6.62 -8.61
N THR A 263 18.84 5.39 -8.56
CA THR A 263 18.46 4.64 -9.76
C THR A 263 16.95 4.54 -9.80
N VAL A 264 16.38 4.94 -10.92
CA VAL A 264 14.94 5.09 -11.11
C VAL A 264 14.41 3.97 -11.98
N THR A 265 13.41 3.28 -11.47
CA THR A 265 12.49 2.43 -12.24
C THR A 265 11.11 3.05 -12.12
N TRP A 266 10.35 3.03 -13.21
CA TRP A 266 8.98 3.52 -13.18
C TRP A 266 8.12 2.68 -14.10
N GLY A 267 6.83 2.85 -13.95
CA GLY A 267 5.85 2.21 -14.81
C GLY A 267 4.51 2.88 -14.68
N LEU A 268 3.52 2.21 -15.26
CA LEU A 268 2.13 2.62 -15.22
C LEU A 268 1.30 1.48 -14.68
N ASP A 269 0.31 1.81 -13.89
CA ASP A 269 -0.75 0.91 -13.48
C ASP A 269 -2.07 1.65 -13.54
N GLY A 270 -3.14 0.90 -13.73
CA GLY A 270 -4.47 1.48 -13.79
C GLY A 270 -5.50 0.43 -14.13
N SER A 271 -6.76 0.81 -14.01
CA SER A 271 -7.86 -0.04 -14.42
C SER A 271 -8.84 0.70 -15.29
N VAL A 272 -9.19 0.09 -16.42
CA VAL A 272 -10.26 0.54 -17.28
C VAL A 272 -11.55 -0.13 -16.81
N ASN A 273 -12.52 0.68 -16.40
CA ASN A 273 -13.80 0.21 -15.92
C ASN A 273 -14.91 0.60 -16.88
N LEU A 274 -15.68 -0.38 -17.33
CA LEU A 274 -16.90 -0.18 -18.11
C LEU A 274 -18.10 -0.27 -17.19
N TYR A 275 -18.93 0.77 -17.16
CA TYR A 275 -20.15 0.79 -16.35
C TYR A 275 -21.42 0.59 -17.19
N PRO A 276 -22.47 -0.03 -16.61
CA PRO A 276 -23.71 -0.29 -17.33
C PRO A 276 -24.31 0.98 -17.89
N TYR A 277 -24.72 0.96 -19.17
CA TYR A 277 -25.17 2.12 -19.94
C TYR A 277 -26.14 3.04 -19.20
N GLY A 278 -27.15 2.45 -18.55
CA GLY A 278 -28.20 3.19 -17.83
C GLY A 278 -27.84 3.60 -16.40
N LYS A 279 -26.65 3.26 -15.89
CA LYS A 279 -26.21 3.50 -14.50
C LYS A 279 -24.90 4.28 -14.41
N GLN A 280 -24.51 4.92 -15.50
CA GLN A 280 -23.36 5.80 -15.61
C GLN A 280 -23.64 7.11 -14.84
N SER A 281 -23.08 7.23 -13.65
CA SER A 281 -23.07 8.47 -12.85
C SER A 281 -21.64 8.83 -12.48
N ASP A 282 -21.42 10.10 -12.11
CA ASP A 282 -20.14 10.57 -11.55
C ASP A 282 -20.37 11.05 -10.09
N PRO A 283 -19.93 10.30 -9.07
CA PRO A 283 -19.29 8.99 -9.12
C PRO A 283 -20.27 7.86 -9.50
N PRO A 284 -19.78 6.69 -9.96
CA PRO A 284 -20.62 5.57 -10.38
C PRO A 284 -21.50 5.02 -9.25
N ALA A 285 -22.78 4.77 -9.54
CA ALA A 285 -23.76 4.27 -8.58
C ALA A 285 -23.91 2.73 -8.61
N SER A 286 -23.08 2.04 -9.37
CA SER A 286 -23.10 0.59 -9.56
C SER A 286 -21.70 0.08 -9.83
N PRO A 287 -21.40 -1.20 -9.51
CA PRO A 287 -20.15 -1.82 -9.91
C PRO A 287 -20.00 -1.80 -11.44
N PRO A 288 -18.76 -1.87 -11.95
CA PRO A 288 -18.51 -2.01 -13.37
C PRO A 288 -18.97 -3.38 -13.89
N ASP A 289 -19.45 -3.44 -15.13
CA ASP A 289 -19.73 -4.70 -15.83
C ASP A 289 -18.43 -5.44 -16.18
N PHE A 290 -17.34 -4.69 -16.27
CA PHE A 290 -16.03 -5.19 -16.66
C PHE A 290 -14.94 -4.28 -16.12
N THR A 291 -13.88 -4.91 -15.61
CA THR A 291 -12.64 -4.26 -15.21
C THR A 291 -11.47 -4.87 -15.98
N PHE A 292 -10.63 -4.00 -16.55
CA PHE A 292 -9.34 -4.39 -17.10
C PHE A 292 -8.23 -3.71 -16.33
N GLU A 293 -7.54 -4.48 -15.52
CA GLU A 293 -6.34 -4.01 -14.84
C GLU A 293 -5.16 -4.18 -15.78
N PHE A 294 -4.31 -3.17 -15.85
CA PHE A 294 -3.08 -3.26 -16.63
C PHE A 294 -1.91 -2.69 -15.83
N GLN A 295 -0.75 -3.28 -16.06
CA GLN A 295 0.51 -2.81 -15.52
C GLN A 295 1.55 -2.76 -16.63
N MET A 296 2.37 -1.73 -16.62
CA MET A 296 3.51 -1.56 -17.50
C MET A 296 4.73 -1.24 -16.68
N GLU A 297 5.83 -1.96 -16.88
CA GLU A 297 7.16 -1.62 -16.36
C GLU A 297 8.01 -1.09 -17.51
N MET A 298 8.60 0.08 -17.30
CA MET A 298 9.37 0.76 -18.32
C MET A 298 10.85 0.41 -18.23
N PRO A 299 11.53 0.26 -19.38
CA PRO A 299 12.93 -0.09 -19.40
C PRO A 299 13.76 1.04 -18.79
N THR A 300 14.83 0.65 -18.11
CA THR A 300 15.86 1.53 -17.58
C THR A 300 17.19 1.27 -18.29
N LYS A 301 18.19 2.12 -18.04
CA LYS A 301 19.55 1.88 -18.57
C LYS A 301 20.16 0.58 -18.02
N GLN A 302 19.74 0.15 -16.84
CA GLN A 302 20.24 -1.02 -16.14
C GLN A 302 19.41 -2.28 -16.45
N ASN A 303 18.12 -2.13 -16.72
CA ASN A 303 17.21 -3.18 -17.15
C ASN A 303 16.47 -2.74 -18.42
N PRO A 304 16.90 -3.15 -19.63
CA PRO A 304 16.28 -2.73 -20.88
C PRO A 304 14.95 -3.44 -21.17
N THR A 305 14.43 -4.24 -20.23
CA THR A 305 13.19 -4.98 -20.39
C THR A 305 11.99 -4.05 -20.19
N PHE A 306 11.15 -3.94 -21.20
CA PHE A 306 9.80 -3.40 -21.11
C PHE A 306 8.85 -4.56 -20.80
N VAL A 307 7.98 -4.41 -19.81
CA VAL A 307 6.96 -5.42 -19.49
C VAL A 307 5.59 -4.77 -19.56
N VAL A 308 4.62 -5.46 -20.12
CA VAL A 308 3.22 -5.09 -19.99
C VAL A 308 2.39 -6.33 -19.70
N SER A 309 1.51 -6.20 -18.72
CA SER A 309 0.53 -7.20 -18.36
C SER A 309 -0.84 -6.56 -18.25
N GLY A 310 -1.87 -7.38 -18.36
CA GLY A 310 -3.20 -7.00 -17.94
C GLY A 310 -4.07 -8.21 -17.71
N ASN A 311 -5.04 -8.00 -16.85
CA ASN A 311 -5.99 -8.99 -16.38
C ASN A 311 -7.39 -8.44 -16.57
N PHE A 312 -8.24 -9.31 -17.08
CA PHE A 312 -9.66 -9.04 -17.26
C PHE A 312 -10.43 -9.66 -16.09
N ASP A 313 -11.31 -8.88 -15.51
CA ASP A 313 -12.31 -9.32 -14.54
C ASP A 313 -13.73 -8.99 -15.03
N ASN A 314 -14.63 -9.96 -14.87
CA ASN A 314 -16.06 -9.87 -15.18
C ASN A 314 -16.85 -10.29 -13.93
N PRO A 315 -16.95 -9.40 -12.94
CA PRO A 315 -17.36 -9.77 -11.59
C PRO A 315 -18.80 -10.31 -11.50
N ASP A 316 -19.65 -9.96 -12.46
CA ASP A 316 -21.06 -10.37 -12.52
C ASP A 316 -21.36 -11.35 -13.67
N ASP A 317 -20.33 -11.97 -14.28
CA ASP A 317 -20.45 -12.87 -15.43
C ASP A 317 -21.31 -12.27 -16.58
N GLN A 318 -21.14 -10.97 -16.82
CA GLN A 318 -21.91 -10.26 -17.83
C GLN A 318 -21.67 -10.88 -19.22
N PRO A 319 -22.73 -11.12 -20.02
CA PRO A 319 -22.57 -11.59 -21.37
C PRO A 319 -21.76 -10.61 -22.23
N VAL A 320 -20.94 -11.13 -23.14
CA VAL A 320 -20.17 -10.32 -24.10
C VAL A 320 -21.08 -9.38 -24.91
N SER A 321 -22.30 -9.82 -25.21
CA SER A 321 -23.30 -8.98 -25.87
C SER A 321 -23.69 -7.74 -25.05
N THR A 322 -23.75 -7.87 -23.73
CA THR A 322 -24.06 -6.79 -22.78
C THR A 322 -22.88 -5.83 -22.70
N ILE A 323 -21.68 -6.33 -22.44
CA ILE A 323 -20.44 -5.55 -22.39
C ILE A 323 -20.26 -4.69 -23.67
N ILE A 324 -20.48 -5.28 -24.86
CA ILE A 324 -20.38 -4.52 -26.12
C ILE A 324 -21.51 -3.50 -26.26
N SER A 325 -22.73 -3.84 -25.84
CA SER A 325 -23.87 -2.91 -25.85
C SER A 325 -23.61 -1.70 -24.92
N ASP A 326 -23.07 -1.93 -23.73
CA ASP A 326 -22.71 -0.88 -22.77
C ASP A 326 -21.55 -0.02 -23.29
N LEU A 327 -20.57 -0.65 -23.95
CA LEU A 327 -19.48 0.07 -24.59
C LEU A 327 -19.93 0.92 -25.76
N LEU A 328 -20.94 0.52 -26.55
CA LEU A 328 -21.33 1.18 -27.81
C LEU A 328 -22.41 2.28 -27.69
N ASP A 329 -22.90 2.58 -26.48
CA ASP A 329 -23.67 3.80 -26.14
C ASP A 329 -25.13 3.84 -26.62
N ASP A 330 -25.76 2.69 -26.95
CA ASP A 330 -27.17 2.69 -27.38
C ASP A 330 -28.11 1.75 -26.60
N GLY A 331 -27.59 0.93 -25.66
CA GLY A 331 -28.35 -0.03 -24.83
C GLY A 331 -29.29 -0.98 -25.60
N THR A 332 -29.25 -0.94 -26.93
CA THR A 332 -30.22 -1.54 -27.86
C THR A 332 -29.50 -2.16 -29.07
N PHE A 333 -28.17 -2.07 -29.11
CA PHE A 333 -27.30 -2.62 -30.12
C PHE A 333 -27.43 -4.13 -30.09
N ASN A 334 -28.12 -4.67 -31.08
CA ASN A 334 -28.08 -6.10 -31.31
C ASN A 334 -26.71 -6.45 -31.89
N THR A 335 -25.82 -6.90 -31.00
CA THR A 335 -24.46 -7.34 -31.33
C THR A 335 -24.44 -8.55 -32.27
N GLY A 336 -25.55 -9.28 -32.42
CA GLY A 336 -25.58 -10.59 -33.08
C GLY A 336 -24.87 -11.70 -32.28
N ILE A 337 -24.38 -11.39 -31.08
CA ILE A 337 -23.72 -12.32 -30.16
C ILE A 337 -24.77 -12.87 -29.20
N ALA A 338 -24.73 -14.18 -28.96
CA ALA A 338 -25.66 -14.81 -28.03
C ALA A 338 -25.40 -14.33 -26.59
N SER A 339 -26.47 -14.11 -25.82
CA SER A 339 -26.40 -13.72 -24.42
C SER A 339 -25.91 -14.82 -23.48
N THR A 340 -25.53 -15.98 -24.02
CA THR A 340 -24.95 -17.12 -23.30
C THR A 340 -23.42 -17.18 -23.39
N ILE A 341 -22.80 -16.22 -24.08
CA ILE A 341 -21.35 -16.13 -24.19
C ILE A 341 -20.84 -15.17 -23.13
N THR A 342 -20.07 -15.68 -22.18
CA THR A 342 -19.37 -14.86 -21.17
C THR A 342 -17.87 -14.96 -21.39
N LEU A 343 -17.17 -13.84 -21.23
CA LEU A 343 -15.71 -13.85 -21.11
C LEU A 343 -15.41 -14.08 -19.63
N GLU A 344 -14.76 -15.19 -19.31
CA GLU A 344 -14.41 -15.58 -17.93
C GLU A 344 -12.99 -15.13 -17.58
N LYS A 345 -12.10 -15.12 -18.58
CA LYS A 345 -10.69 -14.74 -18.41
C LYS A 345 -10.13 -14.14 -19.68
N PHE A 346 -9.37 -13.07 -19.56
CA PHE A 346 -8.50 -12.55 -20.61
C PHE A 346 -7.26 -11.94 -19.96
N ASP A 347 -6.20 -12.75 -19.82
CA ASP A 347 -4.92 -12.31 -19.30
C ASP A 347 -3.93 -12.19 -20.44
N PHE A 348 -3.12 -11.15 -20.41
CA PHE A 348 -1.95 -11.07 -21.26
C PHE A 348 -0.75 -10.62 -20.46
N ASN A 349 0.43 -11.09 -20.87
CA ASN A 349 1.70 -10.64 -20.35
C ASN A 349 2.72 -10.70 -21.49
N THR A 350 3.53 -9.67 -21.64
CA THR A 350 4.65 -9.69 -22.57
C THR A 350 5.83 -8.90 -22.01
N ALA A 351 7.02 -9.42 -22.27
CA ALA A 351 8.27 -8.76 -21.96
C ALA A 351 9.09 -8.61 -23.25
N ALA A 352 9.67 -7.44 -23.46
CA ALA A 352 10.50 -7.14 -24.61
C ALA A 352 11.81 -6.50 -24.15
N ASP A 353 12.94 -7.02 -24.61
CA ASP A 353 14.24 -6.37 -24.44
C ASP A 353 14.39 -5.29 -25.49
N THR A 354 14.28 -4.03 -25.05
CA THR A 354 14.38 -2.86 -25.92
C THR A 354 15.76 -2.63 -26.51
N SER A 355 16.81 -3.24 -25.93
CA SER A 355 18.17 -3.12 -26.45
C SER A 355 18.42 -4.02 -27.66
N SER A 356 17.80 -5.20 -27.68
CA SER A 356 17.86 -6.15 -28.80
C SER A 356 16.68 -6.02 -29.77
N GLY A 357 15.57 -5.40 -29.33
CA GLY A 357 14.32 -5.30 -30.08
C GLY A 357 13.57 -6.63 -30.14
N THR A 358 13.82 -7.55 -29.20
CA THR A 358 13.22 -8.89 -29.19
C THR A 358 12.17 -9.03 -28.09
N ILE A 359 11.09 -9.75 -28.38
CA ILE A 359 10.11 -10.17 -27.37
C ILE A 359 10.69 -11.40 -26.67
N SER A 360 11.02 -11.26 -25.39
CA SER A 360 11.56 -12.35 -24.57
C SER A 360 10.46 -13.25 -24.02
N GLU A 361 9.29 -12.68 -23.75
CA GLU A 361 8.13 -13.41 -23.22
C GLU A 361 6.82 -12.89 -23.82
N PHE A 362 5.90 -13.81 -24.09
CA PHE A 362 4.53 -13.50 -24.50
C PHE A 362 3.62 -14.63 -24.06
N SER A 363 2.57 -14.30 -23.31
CA SER A 363 1.49 -15.20 -22.92
C SER A 363 0.15 -14.51 -23.04
N VAL A 364 -0.84 -15.23 -23.54
CA VAL A 364 -2.24 -14.80 -23.54
C VAL A 364 -3.08 -15.99 -23.12
N ASP A 365 -3.90 -15.79 -22.09
CA ASP A 365 -4.89 -16.76 -21.64
C ASP A 365 -6.28 -16.19 -21.87
N ILE A 366 -7.10 -16.89 -22.66
CA ILE A 366 -8.49 -16.50 -22.91
C ILE A 366 -9.38 -17.67 -22.51
N ALA A 367 -10.30 -17.45 -21.57
CA ALA A 367 -11.35 -18.40 -21.22
C ALA A 367 -12.72 -17.76 -21.52
N MET A 368 -13.51 -18.45 -22.33
CA MET A 368 -14.87 -18.04 -22.67
C MET A 368 -15.80 -19.19 -22.38
N SER A 369 -16.87 -18.89 -21.65
CA SER A 369 -17.99 -19.82 -21.52
C SER A 369 -18.94 -19.57 -22.69
N SER A 370 -19.38 -20.65 -23.36
CA SER A 370 -20.51 -20.55 -24.26
C SER A 370 -21.27 -21.87 -24.37
N THR A 371 -22.54 -21.74 -24.69
CA THR A 371 -23.27 -22.77 -25.45
C THR A 371 -23.29 -22.34 -26.92
N PHE A 372 -22.37 -22.87 -27.73
CA PHE A 372 -22.35 -22.61 -29.18
C PHE A 372 -23.70 -23.04 -29.79
N GLY A 373 -24.46 -22.08 -30.35
CA GLY A 373 -25.82 -22.29 -30.86
C GLY A 373 -25.98 -23.32 -31.98
N LEU A 374 -24.88 -23.81 -32.57
CA LEU A 374 -24.89 -24.93 -33.52
C LEU A 374 -25.00 -26.31 -32.84
N PHE A 375 -24.89 -26.39 -31.52
CA PHE A 375 -24.85 -27.63 -30.75
C PHE A 375 -25.86 -27.65 -29.58
N GLN A 376 -27.03 -27.01 -29.75
CA GLN A 376 -28.11 -27.00 -28.73
C GLN A 376 -28.56 -28.40 -28.26
N THR A 377 -28.19 -29.47 -28.97
CA THR A 377 -28.56 -30.86 -28.61
C THR A 377 -27.37 -31.72 -28.16
N GLN A 378 -26.13 -31.22 -28.21
CA GLN A 378 -24.96 -31.92 -27.69
C GLN A 378 -23.98 -30.93 -27.05
N SER A 379 -23.80 -31.04 -25.74
CA SER A 379 -22.72 -30.37 -25.01
C SER A 379 -21.37 -30.84 -25.58
N LEU A 380 -20.69 -29.96 -26.32
CA LEU A 380 -19.29 -30.12 -26.63
C LEU A 380 -18.48 -29.47 -25.52
N ASP A 381 -17.80 -30.29 -24.72
CA ASP A 381 -16.70 -29.84 -23.87
C ASP A 381 -15.54 -29.41 -24.79
N ILE A 382 -15.52 -28.15 -25.21
CA ILE A 382 -14.30 -27.55 -25.75
C ILE A 382 -13.39 -27.30 -24.54
N LYS A 383 -12.52 -28.26 -24.25
CA LYS A 383 -11.63 -28.19 -23.09
C LYS A 383 -10.49 -27.19 -23.28
N ASP A 384 -10.04 -26.95 -24.50
CA ASP A 384 -8.91 -26.05 -24.81
C ASP A 384 -9.10 -25.39 -26.19
N PHE A 385 -8.97 -24.07 -26.25
CA PHE A 385 -8.86 -23.30 -27.49
C PHE A 385 -7.57 -22.47 -27.44
N SER A 386 -6.59 -22.79 -28.28
CA SER A 386 -5.34 -22.03 -28.37
C SER A 386 -5.21 -21.36 -29.73
N ILE A 387 -4.94 -20.05 -29.76
CA ILE A 387 -4.46 -19.36 -30.95
C ILE A 387 -2.96 -19.16 -30.78
N SER A 388 -2.15 -19.72 -31.68
CA SER A 388 -0.72 -19.42 -31.77
C SER A 388 -0.46 -18.61 -33.04
N VAL A 389 0.24 -17.49 -32.89
CA VAL A 389 0.68 -16.65 -34.00
C VAL A 389 2.21 -16.75 -34.07
N SER A 390 2.74 -17.21 -35.19
CA SER A 390 4.17 -17.19 -35.49
C SER A 390 4.49 -16.02 -36.41
N TYR A 391 5.44 -15.17 -36.02
CA TYR A 391 6.03 -14.20 -36.93
C TYR A 391 7.26 -14.82 -37.60
N GLU A 392 7.30 -14.84 -38.94
CA GLU A 392 8.56 -15.05 -39.67
C GLU A 392 9.26 -13.69 -39.82
N SER A 393 10.56 -13.68 -39.54
CA SER A 393 11.47 -12.51 -39.61
C SER A 393 11.68 -12.00 -41.02
#